data_AF-A0A662HBH6-F1
#
_entry.id   AF-A0A662HBH6-F1
#
_cell.length_a   1.000
_cell.length_b   1.000
_cell.length_c   1.000
_cell.angle_alpha   90.00
_cell.angle_beta   90.00
_cell.angle_gamma   90.00
#
_symmetry.space_group_name_H-M   'P 1'
#
loop_
_entity.id
_entity.type
_entity.pdbx_description
1 polymer ?
#
loop_
_entity_poly.entity_id
_entity_poly.type
_entity_poly.pdbx_seq_one_letter_code
_entity_poly.pdbx_strand_id
1 'polypeptide(L)'
;MLRICSGKSSLSRNHKHFLRAETFLSILEDILDEVLRHGFKKFLIVNGHGGNRRPLRLFVRKMLEKEKRIQLYILADPLTPVRSIIEEVRETEVYEHACEVETSIMMSLSPGLVKLERVKGKAVLGKRRLIEHIETMVDWQGYAPMGYVGDPTKASSDKGQVILEGWIQAIVQIIRAVKEDRDYEKILLEYYSRKNLRT
;
A
#
# COMPACT_ATOMS: atom_id res chain seq x y z
N MET A 1 8.22 8.53 -6.83
CA MET A 1 8.15 7.70 -8.05
C MET A 1 7.43 6.41 -7.68
N LEU A 2 6.21 6.23 -8.21
CA LEU A 2 5.28 5.18 -7.81
C LEU A 2 5.63 3.86 -8.52
N ARG A 3 5.97 2.79 -7.80
CA ARG A 3 6.38 1.51 -8.41
C ARG A 3 5.21 0.53 -8.43
N ILE A 4 4.80 0.08 -9.60
CA ILE A 4 3.86 -1.04 -9.72
C ILE A 4 4.71 -2.24 -10.17
N CYS A 5 4.96 -3.18 -9.27
CA CYS A 5 5.73 -4.39 -9.58
C CYS A 5 4.78 -5.48 -10.08
N SER A 6 4.74 -5.71 -11.40
CA SER A 6 4.38 -7.00 -11.97
C SER A 6 5.68 -7.77 -12.25
N GLY A 7 5.84 -8.94 -11.64
CA GLY A 7 7.05 -9.74 -11.79
C GLY A 7 7.22 -10.35 -13.19
N LYS A 8 8.47 -10.37 -13.68
CA LYS A 8 9.08 -11.54 -14.35
C LYS A 8 10.60 -11.50 -14.12
N SER A 9 11.15 -12.69 -14.09
CA SER A 9 12.42 -13.10 -13.52
C SER A 9 13.67 -12.78 -14.33
N SER A 10 14.82 -12.95 -13.65
CA SER A 10 16.17 -13.21 -14.18
C SER A 10 16.69 -12.21 -15.21
N LEU A 11 17.69 -11.43 -14.80
CA LEU A 11 18.63 -10.67 -15.65
C LEU A 11 18.23 -9.31 -16.23
N SER A 12 17.11 -8.68 -15.86
CA SER A 12 16.97 -7.25 -16.20
C SER A 12 16.23 -6.42 -15.16
N ARG A 13 16.82 -5.26 -14.82
CA ARG A 13 16.12 -4.13 -14.20
C ARG A 13 15.07 -3.50 -15.15
N ASN A 14 14.79 -4.11 -16.31
CA ASN A 14 14.19 -3.44 -17.48
C ASN A 14 12.66 -3.55 -17.60
N HIS A 15 11.96 -4.20 -16.66
CA HIS A 15 10.50 -4.37 -16.72
C HIS A 15 9.80 -3.88 -15.45
N LYS A 16 10.30 -2.79 -14.86
CA LYS A 16 9.59 -2.06 -13.80
C LYS A 16 8.84 -0.90 -14.41
N HIS A 17 7.52 -0.97 -14.39
CA HIS A 17 6.69 0.15 -14.82
C HIS A 17 6.40 1.05 -13.62
N PHE A 18 6.55 2.35 -13.83
CA PHE A 18 6.24 3.35 -12.82
C PHE A 18 5.33 4.40 -13.44
N LEU A 19 4.43 4.94 -12.62
CA LEU A 19 3.70 6.14 -12.98
C LEU A 19 4.40 7.34 -12.33
N ARG A 20 4.48 8.44 -13.08
CA ARG A 20 4.76 9.75 -12.47
C ARG A 20 3.72 10.01 -11.39
N ALA A 21 4.09 10.73 -10.33
CA ALA A 21 3.18 10.97 -9.22
C ALA A 21 1.94 11.73 -9.70
N GLU A 22 2.14 12.71 -10.58
CA GLU A 22 1.11 13.51 -11.21
C GLU A 22 0.13 12.62 -11.98
N THR A 23 0.66 11.74 -12.83
CA THR A 23 -0.15 10.78 -13.62
C THR A 23 -0.95 9.84 -12.71
N PHE A 24 -0.35 9.31 -11.66
CA PHE A 24 -1.06 8.45 -10.71
C PHE A 24 -2.20 9.18 -10.01
N LEU A 25 -1.95 10.39 -9.53
CA LEU A 25 -2.97 11.20 -8.85
C LEU A 25 -4.09 11.62 -9.80
N SER A 26 -3.78 11.96 -11.05
CA SER A 26 -4.77 12.25 -12.09
C SER A 26 -5.66 11.05 -12.38
N ILE A 27 -5.07 9.86 -12.59
CA ILE A 27 -5.86 8.64 -12.82
C ILE A 27 -6.78 8.34 -11.64
N LEU A 28 -6.30 8.48 -10.40
CA LEU A 28 -7.15 8.29 -9.22
C LEU A 28 -8.31 9.28 -9.18
N GLU A 29 -8.06 10.55 -9.50
CA GLU A 29 -9.11 11.57 -9.53
C GLU A 29 -10.13 11.29 -10.63
N ASP A 30 -9.69 10.92 -11.83
CA ASP A 30 -10.57 10.58 -12.95
C ASP A 30 -11.48 9.39 -12.60
N ILE A 31 -10.93 8.37 -11.93
CA ILE A 31 -11.72 7.22 -11.43
C ILE A 31 -12.74 7.68 -10.39
N LEU A 32 -12.35 8.53 -9.43
CA LEU A 32 -13.28 9.05 -8.42
C LEU A 32 -14.40 9.85 -9.06
N ASP A 33 -14.09 10.71 -10.03
CA ASP A 33 -15.05 11.59 -10.69
C ASP A 33 -16.04 10.78 -11.53
N GLU A 34 -15.57 9.76 -12.26
CA GLU A 34 -16.46 8.87 -13.01
C GLU A 34 -17.36 8.06 -12.08
N VAL A 35 -16.83 7.51 -10.99
CA VAL A 35 -17.65 6.74 -10.04
C VAL A 35 -18.63 7.66 -9.29
N LEU A 36 -18.23 8.90 -9.00
CA LEU A 36 -19.11 9.94 -8.44
C LEU A 36 -20.26 10.30 -9.39
N ARG A 37 -20.00 10.35 -10.71
CA ARG A 37 -21.02 10.59 -11.75
C ARG A 37 -22.09 9.50 -11.77
N HIS A 38 -21.75 8.27 -11.35
CA HIS A 38 -22.69 7.16 -11.17
C HIS A 38 -23.41 7.17 -9.80
N GLY A 39 -23.22 8.21 -8.98
CA GLY A 39 -23.96 8.43 -7.73
C GLY A 39 -23.28 7.93 -6.46
N PHE A 40 -22.12 7.29 -6.54
CA PHE A 40 -21.37 6.85 -5.36
C PHE A 40 -20.72 8.04 -4.63
N LYS A 41 -20.77 8.04 -3.30
CA LYS A 41 -20.25 9.15 -2.47
C LYS A 41 -19.15 8.75 -1.48
N LYS A 42 -19.00 7.45 -1.20
CA LYS A 42 -18.00 6.91 -0.27
C LYS A 42 -16.99 6.07 -1.02
N PHE A 43 -15.71 6.31 -0.76
CA PHE A 43 -14.58 5.70 -1.46
C PHE A 43 -13.56 5.20 -0.46
N LEU A 44 -13.21 3.91 -0.55
CA LEU A 44 -12.10 3.33 0.22
C LEU A 44 -11.01 2.88 -0.76
N ILE A 45 -9.86 3.53 -0.73
CA ILE A 45 -8.67 3.09 -1.48
C ILE A 45 -7.84 2.16 -0.60
N VAL A 46 -7.74 0.89 -1.00
CA VAL A 46 -6.88 -0.10 -0.34
C VAL A 46 -5.55 -0.18 -1.08
N ASN A 47 -4.48 0.27 -0.44
CA ASN A 47 -3.17 0.33 -1.06
C ASN A 47 -2.45 -1.02 -0.97
N GLY A 48 -1.88 -1.53 -2.06
CA GLY A 48 -1.03 -2.74 -2.05
C GLY A 48 0.48 -2.48 -2.09
N HIS A 49 0.94 -1.23 -2.17
CA HIS A 49 2.34 -0.93 -2.43
C HIS A 49 2.94 0.19 -1.57
N GLY A 50 4.09 -0.06 -0.95
CA GLY A 50 4.75 0.89 -0.04
C GLY A 50 5.06 2.27 -0.67
N GLY A 51 5.47 2.29 -1.94
CA GLY A 51 5.74 3.54 -2.67
C GLY A 51 4.53 4.46 -2.86
N ASN A 52 3.31 3.95 -2.67
CA ASN A 52 2.07 4.70 -2.88
C ASN A 52 1.59 5.39 -1.59
N ARG A 53 2.15 5.07 -0.43
CA ARG A 53 1.73 5.61 0.88
C ARG A 53 1.72 7.14 0.89
N ARG A 54 2.83 7.76 0.47
CA ARG A 54 2.96 9.23 0.44
C ARG A 54 2.10 9.89 -0.63
N PRO A 55 2.10 9.42 -1.90
CA PRO A 55 1.17 9.92 -2.91
C PRO A 55 -0.30 9.85 -2.49
N LEU A 56 -0.75 8.75 -1.88
CA LEU A 56 -2.14 8.61 -1.43
C LEU A 56 -2.49 9.59 -0.29
N ARG A 57 -1.57 9.83 0.65
CA ARG A 57 -1.77 10.85 1.70
C ARG A 57 -1.85 12.25 1.10
N LEU A 58 -1.00 12.54 0.11
CA LEU A 58 -1.09 13.79 -0.66
C LEU A 58 -2.42 13.89 -1.42
N PHE A 59 -2.89 12.79 -2.00
CA PHE A 59 -4.15 12.72 -2.74
C PHE A 59 -5.34 13.14 -1.89
N VAL A 60 -5.47 12.60 -0.67
CA VAL A 60 -6.53 12.98 0.28
C VAL A 60 -6.52 14.49 0.54
N ARG A 61 -5.33 15.06 0.79
CA ARG A 61 -5.19 16.50 1.00
C ARG A 61 -5.58 17.32 -0.25
N LYS A 62 -5.19 16.87 -1.45
CA LYS A 62 -5.58 17.53 -2.70
C LYS A 62 -7.09 17.51 -2.93
N MET A 63 -7.78 16.43 -2.59
CA MET A 63 -9.25 16.36 -2.71
C MET A 63 -9.93 17.35 -1.75
N LEU A 64 -9.39 17.47 -0.53
CA LEU A 64 -9.85 18.46 0.43
C LEU A 64 -9.63 19.90 -0.07
N GLU A 65 -8.43 20.21 -0.57
CA GLU A 65 -8.06 21.53 -1.12
C GLU A 65 -8.93 21.92 -2.33
N LYS A 66 -9.30 20.95 -3.16
CA LYS A 66 -10.22 21.09 -4.31
C LYS A 66 -11.70 21.18 -3.92
N GLU A 67 -12.03 21.13 -2.63
CA GLU A 67 -13.40 21.18 -2.12
C GLU A 67 -14.32 20.07 -2.66
N LYS A 68 -13.76 18.90 -2.97
CA LYS A 68 -14.52 17.74 -3.46
C LYS A 68 -15.49 17.26 -2.38
N ARG A 69 -16.79 17.22 -2.71
CA ARG A 69 -17.85 16.74 -1.80
C ARG A 69 -18.03 15.22 -1.88
N ILE A 70 -17.01 14.50 -1.45
CA ILE A 70 -16.95 13.04 -1.37
C ILE A 70 -16.40 12.60 -0.01
N GLN A 71 -16.70 11.37 0.39
CA GLN A 71 -16.08 10.76 1.57
C GLN A 71 -14.95 9.83 1.10
N LEU A 72 -13.72 10.31 1.18
CA LEU A 72 -12.53 9.58 0.74
C LEU A 72 -11.75 9.04 1.94
N TYR A 73 -11.62 7.71 1.99
CA TYR A 73 -10.87 6.96 2.97
C TYR A 73 -9.70 6.25 2.28
N ILE A 74 -8.57 6.13 2.98
CA ILE A 74 -7.42 5.37 2.50
C ILE A 74 -6.97 4.37 3.56
N LEU A 75 -6.78 3.12 3.16
CA LEU A 75 -5.96 2.17 3.88
C LEU A 75 -4.57 2.19 3.23
N ALA A 76 -3.75 3.15 3.66
CA ALA A 76 -2.43 3.39 3.06
C ALA A 76 -1.43 2.24 3.34
N ASP A 77 -1.60 1.55 4.46
CA ASP A 77 -0.75 0.47 4.93
C ASP A 77 -1.62 -0.79 5.10
N PRO A 78 -1.72 -1.67 4.10
CA PRO A 78 -2.73 -2.74 4.06
C PRO A 78 -2.49 -3.85 5.07
N LEU A 79 -1.26 -4.02 5.55
CA LEU A 79 -0.90 -5.07 6.51
C LEU A 79 -1.10 -4.63 7.97
N THR A 80 -1.30 -3.32 8.22
CA THR A 80 -1.49 -2.79 9.58
C THR A 80 -2.64 -3.49 10.33
N PRO A 81 -3.82 -3.75 9.72
CA PRO A 81 -4.92 -4.41 10.43
C PRO A 81 -4.64 -5.86 10.86
N VAL A 82 -3.65 -6.51 10.25
CA VAL A 82 -3.29 -7.92 10.51
C VAL A 82 -1.89 -8.06 11.10
N ARG A 83 -1.35 -6.98 11.67
CA ARG A 83 0.02 -6.98 12.19
C ARG A 83 0.22 -8.05 13.25
N SER A 84 -0.70 -8.20 14.21
CA SER A 84 -0.58 -9.22 15.27
C SER A 84 -0.50 -10.64 14.68
N ILE A 85 -1.35 -10.96 13.71
CA ILE A 85 -1.36 -12.25 13.02
C ILE A 85 -0.03 -12.49 12.31
N ILE A 86 0.50 -11.46 11.62
CA ILE A 86 1.81 -11.55 10.98
C ILE A 86 2.93 -11.82 12.01
N GLU A 87 2.90 -11.12 13.14
CA GLU A 87 3.88 -11.30 14.23
C GLU A 87 3.82 -12.72 14.84
N GLU A 88 2.65 -13.34 14.88
CA GLU A 88 2.46 -14.71 15.38
C GLU A 88 3.00 -15.78 14.43
N VAL A 89 2.85 -15.58 13.11
CA VAL A 89 3.18 -16.62 12.12
C VAL A 89 4.55 -16.46 11.47
N ARG A 90 5.15 -15.25 11.52
CA ARG A 90 6.45 -15.00 10.89
C ARG A 90 7.58 -15.64 11.69
N GLU A 91 8.58 -16.16 10.98
CA GLU A 91 9.84 -16.58 11.58
C GLU A 91 10.92 -15.49 11.48
N THR A 92 10.76 -14.55 10.56
CA THR A 92 11.79 -13.59 10.20
C THR A 92 11.62 -12.26 10.92
N GLU A 93 12.72 -11.71 11.44
CA GLU A 93 12.74 -10.40 12.13
C GLU A 93 12.39 -9.23 11.21
N VAL A 94 12.73 -9.32 9.92
CA VAL A 94 12.51 -8.25 8.94
C VAL A 94 11.53 -8.72 7.87
N TYR A 95 10.40 -8.01 7.74
CA TYR A 95 9.39 -8.21 6.71
C TYR A 95 9.01 -6.86 6.07
N GLU A 96 9.57 -6.55 4.89
CA GLU A 96 9.19 -5.32 4.18
C GLU A 96 8.83 -5.56 2.72
N HIS A 97 9.70 -6.17 1.91
CA HIS A 97 9.46 -6.30 0.47
C HIS A 97 9.96 -7.62 -0.10
N ALA A 98 9.11 -8.30 -0.86
CA ALA A 98 9.25 -9.68 -1.32
C ALA A 98 9.79 -10.59 -0.19
N CYS A 99 9.34 -10.32 1.03
CA CYS A 99 9.78 -11.00 2.25
C CYS A 99 9.00 -12.29 2.46
N GLU A 100 9.22 -12.95 3.59
CA GLU A 100 8.43 -14.09 4.07
C GLU A 100 6.92 -13.85 3.92
N VAL A 101 6.42 -12.70 4.36
CA VAL A 101 4.99 -12.37 4.40
C VAL A 101 4.39 -12.23 2.99
N GLU A 102 4.97 -11.36 2.15
CA GLU A 102 4.47 -11.15 0.78
C GLU A 102 4.56 -12.44 -0.05
N THR A 103 5.63 -13.21 0.15
CA THR A 103 5.83 -14.50 -0.54
C THR A 103 4.82 -15.54 -0.07
N SER A 104 4.55 -15.64 1.24
CA SER A 104 3.57 -16.57 1.80
C SER A 104 2.17 -16.27 1.27
N ILE A 105 1.76 -14.99 1.25
CA ILE A 105 0.48 -14.56 0.67
C ILE A 105 0.37 -14.99 -0.80
N MET A 106 1.43 -14.76 -1.60
CA MET A 106 1.44 -15.14 -3.01
C MET A 106 1.46 -16.66 -3.21
N MET A 107 2.10 -17.43 -2.32
CA MET A 107 2.06 -18.89 -2.36
C MET A 107 0.64 -19.43 -2.12
N SER A 108 -0.14 -18.77 -1.27
CA SER A 108 -1.55 -19.13 -1.04
C SER A 108 -2.45 -18.71 -2.21
N LEU A 109 -2.29 -17.48 -2.73
CA LEU A 109 -3.17 -16.96 -3.80
C LEU A 109 -2.84 -17.50 -5.20
N SER A 110 -1.56 -17.68 -5.51
CA SER A 110 -1.09 -17.97 -6.87
C SER A 110 0.27 -18.67 -6.85
N PRO A 111 0.36 -19.90 -6.30
CA PRO A 111 1.62 -20.60 -6.06
C PRO A 111 2.49 -20.74 -7.31
N GLY A 112 1.89 -20.95 -8.48
CA GLY A 112 2.62 -21.08 -9.76
C GLY A 112 3.43 -19.85 -10.18
N LEU A 113 3.13 -18.68 -9.62
CA LEU A 113 3.85 -17.42 -9.86
C LEU A 113 5.06 -17.23 -8.94
N VAL A 114 5.14 -17.98 -7.84
CA VAL A 114 6.27 -17.91 -6.90
C VAL A 114 7.39 -18.82 -7.41
N LYS A 115 8.62 -18.30 -7.39
CA LYS A 115 9.82 -18.99 -7.90
C LYS A 115 10.89 -19.02 -6.81
N LEU A 116 10.62 -19.76 -5.74
CA LEU A 116 11.49 -19.86 -4.56
C LEU A 116 12.89 -20.38 -4.92
N GLU A 117 13.01 -21.22 -5.94
CA GLU A 117 14.28 -21.72 -6.47
C GLU A 117 15.21 -20.62 -7.01
N ARG A 118 14.69 -19.42 -7.24
CA ARG A 118 15.46 -18.23 -7.68
C ARG A 118 15.88 -17.33 -6.52
N VAL A 119 15.42 -17.61 -5.31
CA VAL A 119 15.77 -16.84 -4.11
C VAL A 119 17.17 -17.21 -3.67
N LYS A 120 18.02 -16.20 -3.44
CA LYS A 120 19.43 -16.40 -3.06
C LYS A 120 19.64 -16.56 -1.54
N GLY A 121 18.56 -16.64 -0.77
CA GLY A 121 18.56 -16.66 0.69
C GLY A 121 18.02 -15.35 1.30
N LYS A 122 18.31 -15.13 2.59
CA LYS A 122 18.02 -13.88 3.31
C LYS A 122 18.64 -12.67 2.60
N ALA A 123 17.89 -11.57 2.54
CA ALA A 123 18.38 -10.33 1.95
C ALA A 123 19.59 -9.77 2.73
N VAL A 124 20.62 -9.37 1.99
CA VAL A 124 21.71 -8.52 2.50
C VAL A 124 21.23 -7.07 2.46
N LEU A 125 21.09 -6.45 3.64
CA LEU A 125 20.58 -5.09 3.79
C LEU A 125 21.73 -4.10 4.00
N GLY A 126 21.62 -2.94 3.37
CA GLY A 126 22.48 -1.79 3.66
C GLY A 126 21.86 -0.86 4.71
N LYS A 127 22.37 0.37 4.79
CA LYS A 127 21.78 1.39 5.67
C LYS A 127 20.43 1.83 5.13
N ARG A 128 19.44 1.93 6.02
CA ARG A 128 18.09 2.40 5.66
C ARG A 128 18.08 3.87 5.25
N ARG A 129 18.93 4.66 5.90
CA ARG A 129 19.20 6.06 5.59
C ARG A 129 20.67 6.22 5.26
N LEU A 130 20.98 6.93 4.17
CA LEU A 130 22.37 7.25 3.88
C LEU A 130 22.95 8.19 4.94
N ILE A 131 22.16 9.19 5.33
CA ILE A 131 22.44 10.13 6.41
C ILE A 131 21.26 10.08 7.37
N GLU A 132 21.52 9.88 8.66
CA GLU A 132 20.48 9.80 9.67
C GLU A 132 19.56 11.03 9.66
N HIS A 133 18.29 10.81 9.99
CA HIS A 133 17.23 11.82 10.04
C HIS A 133 16.84 12.52 8.73
N ILE A 134 17.56 12.33 7.62
CA ILE A 134 17.22 12.92 6.32
C ILE A 134 16.98 11.86 5.25
N GLU A 135 16.33 12.27 4.16
CA GLU A 135 15.99 11.38 3.06
C GLU A 135 16.84 11.67 1.84
N THR A 136 17.24 10.62 1.13
CA THR A 136 18.02 10.76 -0.10
C THR A 136 17.36 10.00 -1.26
N MET A 137 17.69 10.41 -2.48
CA MET A 137 17.24 9.74 -3.70
C MET A 137 17.76 8.29 -3.85
N VAL A 138 18.74 7.90 -3.04
CA VAL A 138 19.40 6.58 -3.07
C VAL A 138 19.14 5.73 -1.82
N ASP A 139 18.35 6.20 -0.84
CA ASP A 139 18.10 5.46 0.41
C ASP A 139 17.60 4.04 0.14
N TRP A 140 16.62 3.88 -0.77
CA TRP A 140 16.10 2.55 -1.12
C TRP A 140 17.16 1.67 -1.81
N GLN A 141 17.93 2.26 -2.73
CA GLN A 141 18.94 1.57 -3.51
C GLN A 141 20.09 1.09 -2.62
N GLY A 142 20.47 1.89 -1.62
CA GLY A 142 21.45 1.53 -0.60
C GLY A 142 20.89 0.50 0.40
N TYR A 143 19.63 0.62 0.80
CA TYR A 143 19.01 -0.28 1.76
C TYR A 143 18.72 -1.68 1.20
N ALA A 144 18.19 -1.77 -0.02
CA ALA A 144 17.70 -3.00 -0.63
C ALA A 144 18.46 -3.35 -1.93
N PRO A 145 19.78 -3.61 -1.88
CA PRO A 145 20.60 -3.82 -3.08
C PRO A 145 20.20 -5.07 -3.87
N MET A 146 19.66 -6.08 -3.19
CA MET A 146 19.17 -7.34 -3.80
C MET A 146 17.75 -7.20 -4.39
N GLY A 147 17.07 -6.08 -4.15
CA GLY A 147 15.72 -5.82 -4.63
C GLY A 147 14.58 -6.38 -3.76
N TYR A 148 14.90 -7.11 -2.69
CA TYR A 148 13.98 -7.56 -1.65
C TYR A 148 14.57 -7.30 -0.26
N VAL A 149 13.72 -7.31 0.76
CA VAL A 149 14.03 -6.95 2.15
C VAL A 149 13.33 -7.94 3.08
N GLY A 150 14.11 -8.83 3.69
CA GLY A 150 13.64 -9.94 4.53
C GLY A 150 14.19 -11.27 4.05
N ASP A 151 13.61 -12.37 4.53
CA ASP A 151 13.98 -13.72 4.10
C ASP A 151 12.76 -14.48 3.51
N PRO A 152 12.62 -14.52 2.18
CA PRO A 152 11.52 -15.23 1.53
C PRO A 152 11.63 -16.76 1.65
N THR A 153 12.78 -17.32 2.04
CA THR A 153 12.95 -18.79 2.15
C THR A 153 12.14 -19.40 3.29
N LYS A 154 11.66 -18.57 4.22
CA LYS A 154 10.79 -18.95 5.33
C LYS A 154 9.29 -18.90 4.99
N ALA A 155 8.96 -18.52 3.76
CA ALA A 155 7.58 -18.42 3.33
C ALA A 155 6.91 -19.79 3.21
N SER A 156 5.61 -19.85 3.51
CA SER A 156 4.79 -21.04 3.26
C SER A 156 3.38 -20.64 2.84
N SER A 157 2.70 -21.55 2.13
CA SER A 157 1.29 -21.35 1.75
C SER A 157 0.40 -21.21 2.99
N ASP A 158 0.65 -22.02 4.02
CA ASP A 158 -0.15 -22.04 5.25
C ASP A 158 -0.10 -20.70 5.99
N LYS A 159 1.10 -20.10 6.13
CA LYS A 159 1.25 -18.75 6.68
C LYS A 159 0.45 -17.73 5.86
N GLY A 160 0.51 -17.86 4.53
CA GLY A 160 -0.24 -17.01 3.60
C GLY A 160 -1.74 -17.10 3.83
N GLN A 161 -2.26 -18.31 4.00
CA GLN A 161 -3.68 -18.54 4.27
C GLN A 161 -4.12 -17.89 5.59
N VAL A 162 -3.38 -18.10 6.68
CA VAL A 162 -3.69 -17.50 7.99
C VAL A 162 -3.72 -15.97 7.90
N ILE A 163 -2.74 -15.37 7.23
CA ILE A 163 -2.68 -13.91 7.04
C ILE A 163 -3.86 -13.42 6.19
N LEU A 164 -4.19 -14.12 5.10
CA LEU A 164 -5.29 -13.76 4.20
C LEU A 164 -6.66 -13.82 4.88
N GLU A 165 -6.92 -14.86 5.67
CA GLU A 165 -8.16 -15.01 6.43
C GLU A 165 -8.34 -13.86 7.41
N GLY A 166 -7.30 -13.54 8.19
CA GLY A 166 -7.29 -12.37 9.07
C GLY A 166 -7.51 -11.06 8.31
N TRP A 167 -6.93 -10.94 7.12
CA TRP A 167 -7.04 -9.73 6.31
C TRP A 167 -8.45 -9.53 5.76
N ILE A 168 -9.10 -10.61 5.30
CA ILE A 168 -10.49 -10.58 4.87
C ILE A 168 -11.40 -10.12 6.01
N GLN A 169 -11.21 -10.68 7.21
CA GLN A 169 -11.99 -10.28 8.39
C GLN A 169 -11.80 -8.79 8.71
N ALA A 170 -10.56 -8.31 8.71
CA ALA A 170 -10.24 -6.92 8.98
C ALA A 170 -10.84 -5.96 7.94
N ILE A 171 -10.75 -6.29 6.65
CA ILE A 171 -11.32 -5.47 5.58
C ILE A 171 -12.83 -5.42 5.65
N VAL A 172 -13.50 -6.55 5.96
CA VAL A 172 -14.96 -6.56 6.18
C VAL A 172 -15.35 -5.61 7.30
N GLN A 173 -14.62 -5.60 8.42
CA GLN A 173 -14.86 -4.67 9.52
C GLN A 173 -14.65 -3.21 9.11
N ILE A 174 -13.57 -2.91 8.39
CA ILE A 174 -13.29 -1.55 7.89
C ILE A 174 -14.40 -1.07 6.95
N ILE A 175 -14.85 -1.92 6.01
CA ILE A 175 -15.94 -1.56 5.08
C ILE A 175 -17.24 -1.28 5.85
N ARG A 176 -17.56 -2.08 6.88
CA ARG A 176 -18.72 -1.82 7.74
C ARG A 176 -18.62 -0.47 8.44
N ALA A 177 -17.46 -0.17 9.06
CA ALA A 177 -17.22 1.11 9.72
C ALA A 177 -17.36 2.30 8.74
N VAL A 178 -16.78 2.20 7.54
CA VAL A 178 -16.93 3.23 6.49
C VAL A 178 -18.39 3.41 6.07
N LYS A 179 -19.17 2.33 5.97
CA LYS A 179 -20.61 2.42 5.65
C LYS A 179 -21.39 3.12 6.75
N GLU A 180 -21.09 2.79 8.00
CA GLU A 180 -21.77 3.31 9.20
C GLU A 180 -21.38 4.75 9.56
N ASP A 181 -20.22 5.24 9.10
CA ASP A 181 -19.78 6.62 9.33
C ASP A 181 -20.83 7.64 8.87
N ARG A 182 -21.31 8.45 9.83
CA ARG A 182 -22.26 9.56 9.62
C ARG A 182 -21.65 10.92 9.88
N ASP A 183 -20.43 10.97 10.42
CA ASP A 183 -19.80 12.21 10.87
C ASP A 183 -19.01 12.89 9.76
N TYR A 184 -18.43 12.10 8.84
CA TYR A 184 -17.55 12.62 7.77
C TYR A 184 -18.18 13.78 7.02
N GLU A 185 -19.40 13.60 6.50
CA GLU A 185 -20.06 14.59 5.66
C GLU A 185 -20.35 15.88 6.43
N LYS A 186 -20.82 15.76 7.69
CA LYS A 186 -21.07 16.90 8.56
C LYS A 186 -19.79 17.70 8.81
N ILE A 187 -18.70 17.02 9.18
CA ILE A 187 -17.40 17.63 9.46
C ILE A 187 -16.85 18.32 8.19
N LEU A 188 -16.95 17.66 7.04
CA LEU A 188 -16.45 18.19 5.77
C LEU A 188 -17.19 19.47 5.36
N LEU A 189 -18.53 19.47 5.45
CA LEU A 189 -19.34 20.63 5.12
C LEU A 189 -19.06 21.80 6.07
N GLU A 190 -18.94 21.55 7.37
CA GLU A 190 -18.58 22.57 8.36
C GLU A 190 -17.21 23.20 8.07
N TYR A 191 -16.22 22.38 7.69
CA TYR A 191 -14.90 22.85 7.29
C TYR A 191 -14.96 23.77 6.06
N TYR A 192 -15.69 23.37 5.00
CA TYR A 192 -15.84 24.18 3.79
C TYR A 192 -16.61 25.48 4.03
N SER A 193 -17.68 25.46 4.83
CA SER A 193 -18.41 26.67 5.20
C SER A 193 -17.53 27.69 5.92
N ARG A 194 -16.68 27.25 6.85
CA ARG A 194 -15.74 28.13 7.57
C ARG A 194 -14.68 28.73 6.67
N LYS A 195 -14.23 28.01 5.64
CA LYS A 195 -13.23 28.49 4.68
C LYS A 195 -13.80 29.64 3.83
N ASN A 196 -15.03 29.49 3.34
CA ASN A 196 -15.69 30.49 2.49
C ASN A 196 -16.05 31.79 3.22
N LEU A 197 -16.12 31.78 4.56
CA LEU A 197 -16.34 32.98 5.37
C LEU A 197 -15.05 33.81 5.58
N ARG A 198 -13.89 33.31 5.16
CA ARG A 198 -12.58 33.97 5.34
C ARG A 198 -12.02 34.61 4.06
N THR A 199 -12.74 34.49 2.95
CA THR A 199 -12.45 35.09 1.64
C THR A 199 -13.44 36.21 1.37
#